data_AF-A0A419J9M3-F1
#
_entry.id   AF-A0A419J9M3-F1
#
_cell.length_a   1.000
_cell.length_b   1.000
_cell.length_c   1.000
_cell.angle_alpha   90.00
_cell.angle_beta   90.00
_cell.angle_gamma   90.00
#
_symmetry.space_group_name_H-M   'P 1'
#
loop_
_entity.id
_entity.type
_entity.pdbx_description
1 polymer ?
#
loop_
_entity_poly.entity_id
_entity_poly.type
_entity_poly.pdbx_seq_one_letter_code
_entity_poly.pdbx_strand_id
1 'polypeptide(L)' 'MDIDSGQVMWLGVKREERQNYGKNVSNTEIVPVKLTFLSPEDIDMLSSGFTRREVREKRIIRLFKDGYLKRSGSKQ' A
#
# COMPACT_ATOMS: atom_id res chain seq x y z
N MET A 1 4.33 4.96 13.96
CA MET A 1 3.85 5.20 12.58
C MET A 1 2.34 5.34 12.69
N ASP A 2 1.83 6.57 12.66
CA ASP A 2 0.40 6.81 12.89
C ASP A 2 -0.41 6.36 11.68
N ILE A 3 -1.60 5.78 11.88
CA ILE A 3 -2.50 5.31 10.82
C ILE A 3 -3.73 6.22 10.81
N ASP A 4 -4.00 6.83 9.66
CA ASP A 4 -5.15 7.71 9.48
C ASP A 4 -6.39 6.93 9.01
N SER A 5 -7.57 7.56 9.10
CA SER A 5 -8.81 6.98 8.57
C SER A 5 -8.66 6.68 7.07
N GLY A 6 -9.11 5.49 6.66
CA GLY A 6 -8.97 5.02 5.27
C GLY A 6 -7.60 4.42 4.94
N GLN A 7 -6.66 4.37 5.89
CA GLN A 7 -5.38 3.68 5.76
C GLN A 7 -5.33 2.39 6.57
N VAL A 8 -4.43 1.48 6.17
CA VAL A 8 -4.13 0.26 6.92
C VAL A 8 -2.63 -0.02 6.90
N MET A 9 -2.15 -0.68 7.96
CA MET A 9 -0.83 -1.27 7.98
C MET A 9 -0.86 -2.64 7.32
N TRP A 10 -0.06 -2.82 6.27
CA TRP A 10 0.11 -4.07 5.56
C TRP A 10 1.53 -4.61 5.78
N LEU A 11 1.66 -5.89 6.06
CA LEU A 11 2.96 -6.54 6.19
C LEU A 11 3.43 -7.01 4.81
N GLY A 12 4.30 -6.22 4.17
CA GLY A 12 4.82 -6.48 2.84
C GLY A 12 6.19 -7.14 2.85
N VAL A 13 6.55 -7.82 1.78
CA VAL A 13 7.93 -8.28 1.58
C VAL A 13 8.79 -7.10 1.17
N LYS A 14 9.99 -6.96 1.75
CA LYS A 14 10.91 -5.89 1.41
C LYS A 14 11.27 -5.91 -0.08
N ARG A 15 11.35 -4.75 -0.73
CA ARG A 15 11.53 -4.65 -2.19
C ARG A 15 12.83 -5.30 -2.69
N GLU A 16 13.90 -5.18 -1.93
CA GLU A 16 15.21 -5.75 -2.28
C GLU A 16 15.28 -7.27 -2.06
N GLU A 17 14.23 -7.85 -1.46
CA GLU A 17 14.17 -9.24 -1.09
C GLU A 17 13.97 -10.14 -2.31
N ARG A 18 14.87 -11.12 -2.51
CA ARG A 18 14.86 -12.02 -3.68
C ARG A 18 14.58 -13.46 -3.28
N GLN A 19 13.77 -14.17 -4.07
CA GLN A 19 13.54 -15.60 -3.89
C GLN A 19 14.82 -16.38 -4.21
N ASN A 20 15.23 -17.26 -3.30
CA ASN A 20 16.43 -18.11 -3.43
C ASN A 20 16.09 -19.52 -2.90
N TYR A 21 16.91 -20.52 -3.27
CA TYR A 21 16.73 -21.88 -2.78
C TYR A 21 16.78 -21.95 -1.25
N GLY A 22 15.82 -22.65 -0.62
CA GLY A 22 15.71 -22.76 0.84
C GLY A 22 15.00 -21.59 1.53
N LYS A 23 14.48 -20.61 0.77
CA LYS A 23 13.72 -19.50 1.34
C LYS A 23 12.30 -19.93 1.72
N ASN A 24 11.86 -19.47 2.89
CA ASN A 24 10.54 -19.70 3.46
C ASN A 24 10.04 -18.43 4.17
N VAL A 25 8.87 -18.51 4.80
CA VAL A 25 8.26 -17.35 5.47
C VAL A 25 9.10 -16.84 6.65
N SER A 26 9.77 -17.73 7.40
CA SER A 26 10.52 -17.33 8.60
C SER A 26 11.83 -16.60 8.30
N ASN A 27 12.39 -16.77 7.10
CA ASN A 27 13.60 -16.10 6.65
C ASN A 27 13.36 -15.05 5.55
N THR A 28 12.11 -14.65 5.32
CA THR A 28 11.76 -13.54 4.43
C THR A 28 11.65 -12.24 5.23
N GLU A 29 12.38 -11.20 4.83
CA GLU A 29 12.31 -9.89 5.48
C GLU A 29 10.96 -9.22 5.17
N ILE A 30 10.10 -9.18 6.20
CA ILE A 30 8.79 -8.54 6.17
C ILE A 30 8.90 -7.12 6.75
N VAL A 31 8.32 -6.14 6.06
CA VAL A 31 8.32 -4.74 6.44
C VAL A 31 6.89 -4.19 6.54
N PRO A 32 6.60 -3.33 7.53
CA PRO A 32 5.33 -2.64 7.60
C PRO A 32 5.22 -1.60 6.48
N VAL A 33 4.10 -1.63 5.75
CA VAL A 33 3.77 -0.73 4.64
C VAL A 33 2.42 -0.09 4.90
N LYS A 34 2.35 1.23 4.83
CA LYS A 34 1.09 1.98 4.97
C LYS A 34 0.38 2.06 3.62
N LEU A 35 -0.80 1.44 3.51
CA LEU A 35 -1.64 1.44 2.31
C LEU A 35 -2.86 2.36 2.48
N THR A 36 -3.16 3.17 1.48
CA THR A 36 -4.31 4.09 1.48
C THR A 36 -5.46 3.51 0.65
N PHE A 37 -6.44 2.88 1.31
CA PHE A 37 -7.60 2.27 0.66
C PHE A 37 -8.66 3.29 0.27
N LEU A 38 -8.86 4.29 1.14
CA LEU A 38 -9.79 5.39 0.92
C LEU A 38 -9.07 6.69 1.22
N SER A 39 -9.16 7.64 0.29
CA SER A 39 -8.71 9.01 0.45
C SER A 39 -9.89 9.97 0.34
N PRO A 40 -9.79 11.19 0.89
CA PRO A 40 -10.80 12.23 0.70
C PRO A 40 -11.11 12.48 -0.78
N GLU A 41 -10.09 12.45 -1.64
CA GLU A 41 -10.24 12.64 -3.08
C GLU A 41 -11.17 11.59 -3.74
N ASP A 42 -11.21 10.36 -3.23
CA ASP A 42 -12.11 9.34 -3.75
C ASP A 42 -13.58 9.68 -3.43
N ILE A 43 -13.82 10.29 -2.27
CA ILE A 43 -15.15 10.75 -1.83
C ILE A 43 -15.58 11.91 -2.74
N ASP A 44 -14.69 12.89 -2.93
CA ASP A 44 -14.95 14.05 -3.78
C ASP A 44 -15.26 13.66 -5.23
N MET A 45 -14.54 12.67 -5.77
CA MET A 45 -14.80 12.13 -7.11
C MET A 45 -16.18 11.47 -7.20
N LEU A 46 -16.55 10.63 -6.23
CA LEU A 46 -17.88 10.02 -6.22
C LEU A 46 -18.98 11.08 -6.11
N SER A 47 -18.80 12.09 -5.26
CA SER A 47 -19.73 13.22 -5.11
C SER A 47 -19.83 14.08 -6.37
N SER A 48 -18.77 14.15 -7.18
CA SER A 48 -18.72 14.89 -8.44
C SER A 48 -19.28 14.12 -9.64
N GLY A 49 -19.82 12.91 -9.44
CA GLY A 49 -20.46 12.11 -10.49
C GLY A 49 -19.54 11.14 -11.23
N PHE A 50 -18.29 10.97 -10.79
CA PHE A 50 -17.42 9.92 -11.36
C PHE A 50 -17.99 8.54 -11.06
N THR A 51 -17.77 7.61 -11.98
CA THR A 51 -18.21 6.24 -11.80
C THR A 51 -17.38 5.52 -10.75
N ARG A 52 -17.99 4.54 -10.07
CA ARG A 52 -17.27 3.67 -9.12
C ARG A 52 -16.07 2.95 -9.76
N ARG A 53 -16.13 2.72 -11.08
CA ARG A 53 -15.05 2.08 -11.85
C ARG A 53 -13.83 3.00 -11.94
N GLU A 54 -14.00 4.25 -12.36
CA GLU A 54 -12.90 5.23 -12.47
C GLU A 54 -12.22 5.44 -11.10
N VAL A 55 -13.02 5.59 -10.04
CA VAL A 55 -12.50 5.72 -8.68
C VAL A 55 -11.78 4.45 -8.23
N ARG A 56 -12.24 3.26 -8.63
CA ARG A 56 -11.55 1.99 -8.32
C ARG A 56 -10.22 1.88 -9.04
N GLU A 57 -10.14 2.23 -10.32
CA GLU A 57 -8.91 2.18 -11.11
C GLU A 57 -7.84 3.11 -10.49
N LYS A 58 -8.23 4.33 -10.09
CA LYS A 58 -7.36 5.26 -9.37
C LYS A 58 -6.87 4.70 -8.03
N ARG A 59 -7.76 4.10 -7.24
CA ARG A 59 -7.41 3.45 -5.97
C ARG A 59 -6.40 2.31 -6.15
N ILE A 60 -6.57 1.48 -7.18
CA ILE A 60 -5.63 0.39 -7.49
C ILE A 60 -4.24 0.95 -7.77
N ILE A 61 -4.14 1.98 -8.61
CA ILE A 61 -2.85 2.65 -8.90
C ILE A 61 -2.21 3.18 -7.61
N ARG A 62 -3.00 3.82 -6.74
CA ARG A 62 -2.52 4.31 -5.44
C ARG A 62 -1.99 3.19 -4.56
N LEU A 63 -2.71 2.07 -4.44
CA LEU A 63 -2.28 0.91 -3.65
C LEU A 63 -0.94 0.35 -4.15
N PHE A 64 -0.76 0.23 -5.47
CA PHE A 64 0.52 -0.22 -6.04
C PHE A 64 1.65 0.78 -5.77
N LYS A 65 1.39 2.08 -5.86
CA LYS A 65 2.38 3.11 -5.52
C LYS A 65 2.76 3.06 -4.04
N ASP A 66 1.77 2.98 -3.14
CA ASP A 66 2.00 2.85 -1.70
C ASP A 66 2.80 1.57 -1.39
N GLY A 67 2.46 0.44 -2.03
CA GLY A 67 3.15 -0.84 -1.86
C GLY A 67 4.58 -0.89 -2.40
N TYR A 68 4.84 -0.23 -3.54
CA TYR A 68 6.11 -0.35 -4.27
C TYR A 68 7.11 0.78 -3.95
N LEU A 69 6.64 2.02 -3.77
CA LEU A 69 7.51 3.19 -3.64
C LEU A 69 7.83 3.59 -2.20
N LYS A 70 6.95 3.32 -1.22
CA LYS A 70 7.25 3.73 0.15
C LYS A 70 8.38 2.86 0.71
N ARG A 71 9.57 3.46 0.74
CA ARG A 71 10.71 3.00 1.55
C ARG A 71 10.18 2.72 2.95
N SER A 72 10.23 1.45 3.36
CA SER A 72 10.13 1.09 4.77
C SER A 72 11.16 1.93 5.50
N GLY A 73 10.67 2.86 6.32
CA GLY A 73 11.47 3.87 6.97
C GLY A 73 12.68 3.25 7.66
N SER A 74 13.84 3.83 7.35
CA SER A 74 15.07 3.75 8.10
C SER A 74 14.77 3.75 9.60
N LYS A 75 15.42 2.83 10.32
CA LYS A 75 15.51 2.87 11.79
C LYS A 75 15.89 4.31 12.20
N GLN A 76 15.09 4.91 13.05
CA GLN A 76 15.49 6.02 13.91
C GLN A 76 15.66 5.46 15.31
#